data_AF-A0A956K1U9-F1
#
_entry.id   AF-A0A956K1U9-F1
#
_cell.length_a   1.000
_cell.length_b   1.000
_cell.length_c   1.000
_cell.angle_alpha   90.00
_cell.angle_beta   90.00
_cell.angle_gamma   90.00
#
_symmetry.space_group_name_H-M   'P 1'
#
loop_
_entity.id
_entity.type
_entity.pdbx_description
1 polymer ?
#
loop_
_entity_poly.entity_id
_entity_poly.type
_entity_poly.pdbx_seq_one_letter_code
_entity_poly.pdbx_strand_id
1 'polypeptide(L)'
;HDDGWVLVNSSRGFADLGLAEWVERFPRGHARCVPATEIARAHLGRPLPSAALLGGFAGLTGAVALDSLRAAIRERFAGDVGERNAAAAAATFALTRPEPARC
;
A
#
# COMPACT_ATOMS: atom_id res chain seq x y z
N HIS A 1 -20.62 2.87 3.37
CA HIS A 1 -20.61 3.73 2.19
C HIS A 1 -19.86 3.02 1.10
N ASP A 2 -20.50 2.84 -0.04
CA ASP A 2 -19.95 2.02 -1.12
C ASP A 2 -18.89 2.79 -1.95
N ASP A 3 -18.78 4.10 -1.77
CA ASP A 3 -17.71 4.94 -2.37
C ASP A 3 -16.35 4.86 -1.62
N GLY A 4 -16.25 3.97 -0.64
CA GLY A 4 -15.05 3.80 0.19
C GLY A 4 -13.89 3.13 -0.56
N TRP A 5 -12.76 3.00 0.14
CA TRP A 5 -11.56 2.32 -0.32
C TRP A 5 -11.26 1.11 0.56
N VAL A 6 -10.75 0.04 -0.05
CA VAL A 6 -10.36 -1.19 0.64
C VAL A 6 -8.93 -1.52 0.27
N LEU A 7 -8.06 -1.60 1.28
CA LEU A 7 -6.70 -2.08 1.15
C LEU A 7 -6.50 -3.24 2.12
N VAL A 8 -6.17 -4.42 1.59
CA VAL A 8 -5.98 -5.64 2.40
C VAL A 8 -4.51 -6.05 2.34
N ASN A 9 -3.91 -6.28 3.51
CA ASN A 9 -2.59 -6.88 3.60
C ASN A 9 -2.68 -8.39 3.32
N SER A 10 -2.46 -8.80 2.07
CA SER A 10 -2.42 -10.19 1.66
C SER A 10 -1.60 -10.36 0.38
N SER A 11 -0.81 -11.43 0.30
CA SER A 11 -0.23 -11.92 -0.96
C SER A 11 -1.23 -12.69 -1.81
N ARG A 12 -2.38 -13.08 -1.24
CA ARG A 12 -3.47 -13.75 -1.94
C ARG A 12 -4.47 -12.77 -2.54
N GLY A 13 -5.15 -13.17 -3.61
CA GLY A 13 -6.21 -12.38 -4.23
C GLY A 13 -7.51 -12.42 -3.42
N PHE A 14 -8.47 -11.54 -3.74
CA PHE A 14 -9.78 -11.50 -3.06
C PHE A 14 -10.55 -12.83 -3.18
N ALA A 15 -10.44 -13.53 -4.32
CA ALA A 15 -11.07 -14.84 -4.51
C ALA A 15 -10.56 -15.88 -3.50
N ASP A 16 -9.24 -15.97 -3.32
CA ASP A 16 -8.60 -16.89 -2.36
C ASP A 16 -8.91 -16.56 -0.90
N LEU A 17 -9.35 -15.33 -0.63
CA LEU A 17 -9.79 -14.86 0.68
C LEU A 17 -11.30 -15.05 0.90
N GLY A 18 -12.04 -15.51 -0.12
CA GLY A 18 -13.50 -15.59 -0.06
C GLY A 18 -14.18 -14.21 -0.03
N LEU A 19 -13.52 -13.18 -0.55
CA LEU A 19 -13.98 -11.78 -0.52
C LEU A 19 -14.43 -11.24 -1.89
N ALA A 20 -14.41 -12.06 -2.94
CA ALA A 20 -14.68 -11.63 -4.32
C ALA A 20 -16.01 -10.88 -4.45
N GLU A 21 -17.12 -11.50 -4.07
CA GLU A 21 -18.46 -10.88 -4.15
C GLU A 21 -18.58 -9.63 -3.26
N TRP A 22 -17.92 -9.64 -2.09
CA TRP A 22 -17.97 -8.51 -1.17
C TRP A 22 -17.25 -7.28 -1.72
N VAL A 23 -16.17 -7.45 -2.49
CA VAL A 23 -15.44 -6.31 -3.06
C VAL A 23 -16.10 -5.72 -4.31
N GLU A 24 -17.00 -6.45 -4.96
CA GLU A 24 -17.73 -5.97 -6.15
C GLU A 24 -18.67 -4.78 -5.86
N ARG A 25 -19.03 -4.57 -4.59
CA ARG A 25 -19.83 -3.41 -4.17
C ARG A 25 -19.08 -2.07 -4.25
N PHE A 26 -17.75 -2.09 -4.33
CA PHE A 26 -16.93 -0.87 -4.36
C PHE A 26 -16.64 -0.46 -5.81
N PRO A 27 -16.45 0.85 -6.09
CA PRO A 27 -16.05 1.31 -7.40
C PRO A 27 -14.82 0.59 -7.94
N ARG A 28 -14.76 0.43 -9.25
CA ARG A 28 -13.63 -0.22 -9.92
C ARG A 28 -12.33 0.50 -9.53
N GLY A 29 -11.36 -0.28 -9.01
CA GLY A 29 -10.07 0.24 -8.57
C GLY A 29 -10.02 0.67 -7.10
N HIS A 30 -11.15 0.64 -6.36
CA HIS A 30 -11.15 1.03 -4.95
C HIS A 30 -10.75 -0.08 -3.98
N ALA A 31 -10.66 -1.34 -4.45
CA ALA A 31 -10.26 -2.48 -3.64
C ALA A 31 -8.94 -3.09 -4.15
N ARG A 32 -7.96 -3.29 -3.27
CA ARG A 32 -6.65 -3.88 -3.61
C ARG A 32 -6.07 -4.75 -2.48
N CYS A 33 -5.55 -5.92 -2.84
CA CYS A 33 -4.65 -6.70 -1.98
C CYS A 33 -3.19 -6.29 -2.22
N VAL A 34 -2.39 -6.20 -1.16
CA VAL A 34 -0.95 -5.99 -1.23
C VAL A 34 -0.20 -6.88 -0.22
N PRO A 35 0.96 -7.45 -0.59
CA PRO A 35 1.78 -8.25 0.32
C PRO A 35 2.65 -7.37 1.23
N ALA A 36 2.05 -6.44 1.99
CA ALA A 36 2.77 -5.45 2.77
C ALA A 36 3.69 -6.06 3.83
N THR A 37 3.31 -7.20 4.43
CA THR A 37 4.16 -7.93 5.39
C THR A 37 5.43 -8.48 4.73
N GLU A 38 5.33 -9.00 3.51
CA GLU A 38 6.47 -9.56 2.77
C GLU A 38 7.40 -8.45 2.29
N ILE A 39 6.83 -7.34 1.80
CA ILE A 39 7.57 -6.13 1.44
C ILE A 39 8.33 -5.59 2.66
N ALA A 40 7.68 -5.49 3.81
CA ALA A 40 8.34 -5.06 5.03
C ALA A 40 9.49 -6.00 5.43
N ARG A 41 9.31 -7.31 5.30
CA ARG A 41 10.38 -8.28 5.56
C ARG A 41 11.56 -8.07 4.60
N ALA A 42 11.31 -7.85 3.32
CA ALA A 42 12.36 -7.63 2.32
C ALA A 42 13.19 -6.36 2.57
N HIS A 43 12.54 -5.26 2.97
CA HIS A 43 13.22 -3.97 3.17
C HIS A 43 13.76 -3.76 4.58
N LEU A 44 13.07 -4.27 5.62
CA LEU A 44 13.41 -4.03 7.02
C LEU A 44 14.03 -5.25 7.71
N GLY A 45 13.93 -6.45 7.13
CA GLY A 45 14.31 -7.71 7.78
C GLY A 45 13.29 -8.23 8.79
N ARG A 46 12.15 -7.54 8.97
CA ARG A 46 11.11 -7.88 9.95
C ARG A 46 9.69 -7.59 9.43
N PRO A 47 8.67 -8.36 9.84
CA PRO A 47 7.30 -8.26 9.32
C PRO A 47 6.52 -7.10 9.96
N LEU A 48 6.95 -5.85 9.76
CA LEU A 48 6.24 -4.65 10.24
C LEU A 48 5.61 -3.87 9.07
N PRO A 49 4.36 -4.15 8.69
CA PRO A 49 3.77 -3.68 7.43
C PRO A 49 3.28 -2.23 7.44
N SER A 50 3.37 -1.49 8.55
CA SER A 50 2.69 -0.19 8.69
C SER A 50 3.12 0.84 7.63
N ALA A 51 4.42 1.04 7.42
CA ALA A 51 4.92 1.97 6.39
C ALA A 51 4.56 1.51 4.97
N ALA A 52 4.66 0.20 4.72
CA ALA A 52 4.24 -0.39 3.44
C ALA A 52 2.74 -0.15 3.18
N LEU A 53 1.87 -0.35 4.17
CA LEU A 53 0.43 -0.10 4.04
C LEU A 53 0.11 1.38 3.82
N LEU A 54 0.82 2.31 4.47
CA LEU A 54 0.68 3.75 4.19
C LEU A 54 1.05 4.07 2.74
N GLY A 55 2.11 3.44 2.22
CA GLY A 55 2.48 3.52 0.81
C GLY A 55 1.38 3.00 -0.11
N GLY A 56 0.82 1.83 0.22
CA GLY A 56 -0.30 1.24 -0.51
C GLY A 56 -1.52 2.14 -0.52
N PHE A 57 -1.89 2.73 0.62
CA PHE A 57 -2.98 3.68 0.75
C PHE A 57 -2.76 4.92 -0.11
N ALA A 58 -1.57 5.53 -0.03
CA ALA A 58 -1.22 6.71 -0.82
C ALA A 58 -1.27 6.43 -2.34
N GLY A 59 -0.77 5.27 -2.77
CA GLY A 59 -0.81 4.89 -4.20
C GLY A 59 -2.21 4.57 -4.69
N LEU A 60 -3.02 3.91 -3.85
CA LEU A 60 -4.38 3.52 -4.19
C LEU A 60 -5.32 4.73 -4.29
N THR A 61 -5.25 5.64 -3.30
CA THR A 61 -6.20 6.75 -3.14
C THR A 61 -5.73 8.05 -3.78
N GLY A 62 -4.43 8.24 -3.97
CA GLY A 62 -3.85 9.53 -4.34
C GLY A 62 -3.95 10.62 -3.28
N ALA A 63 -4.46 10.31 -2.07
CA ALA A 63 -4.71 11.31 -1.01
C ALA A 63 -3.43 11.93 -0.43
N VAL A 64 -2.28 11.28 -0.60
CA VAL A 64 -0.97 11.73 -0.12
C VAL A 64 0.06 11.53 -1.22
N ALA A 65 0.86 12.58 -1.50
CA ALA A 65 1.98 12.48 -2.43
C ALA A 65 3.08 11.57 -1.86
N LEU A 66 3.69 10.74 -2.69
CA LEU A 66 4.73 9.80 -2.26
C LEU A 66 5.91 10.52 -1.58
N ASP A 67 6.34 11.66 -2.10
CA ASP A 67 7.47 12.41 -1.53
C ASP A 67 7.14 12.97 -0.14
N SER A 68 5.93 13.48 0.06
CA SER A 68 5.45 13.92 1.38
C SER A 68 5.39 12.77 2.37
N LEU A 69 4.88 11.60 1.96
CA LEU A 69 4.84 10.41 2.81
C LEU A 69 6.26 9.97 3.21
N ARG A 70 7.19 9.93 2.26
CA ARG A 70 8.59 9.55 2.54
C ARG A 70 9.27 10.55 3.47
N ALA A 71 9.02 11.84 3.30
CA ALA A 71 9.52 12.88 4.20
C ALA A 71 9.02 12.67 5.64
N ALA A 72 7.71 12.47 5.82
CA ALA A 72 7.11 12.24 7.14
C ALA A 72 7.64 10.95 7.82
N ILE A 73 7.87 9.88 7.04
CA ILE A 73 8.46 8.64 7.55
C ILE A 73 9.88 8.87 8.09
N ARG A 74 10.70 9.62 7.35
CA ARG A 74 12.09 9.93 7.74
C ARG A 74 12.16 10.87 8.94
N GLU A 75 11.21 11.78 9.06
CA GLU A 75 11.07 12.62 10.26
C GLU A 75 10.69 11.78 11.48
N ARG A 76 9.76 10.82 11.32
CA ARG A 76 9.30 9.97 12.42
C ARG A 76 10.34 8.95 12.88
N PHE A 77 11.14 8.42 11.95
CA PHE A 77 12.14 7.37 12.19
C PHE A 77 13.50 7.81 11.66
N ALA A 78 14.46 8.01 12.56
CA ALA A 78 15.80 8.46 12.20
C ALA A 78 16.66 7.34 11.57
N GLY A 79 17.64 7.76 10.76
CA GLY A 79 18.68 6.89 10.19
C GLY A 79 18.15 5.81 9.24
N ASP A 80 18.88 4.69 9.17
CA ASP A 80 18.59 3.57 8.26
C ASP A 80 17.18 3.01 8.39
N VAL A 81 16.59 3.06 9.59
CA VAL A 81 15.22 2.60 9.81
C VAL A 81 14.23 3.48 9.03
N GLY A 82 14.43 4.80 9.02
CA GLY A 82 13.62 5.73 8.23
C GLY A 82 13.71 5.45 6.74
N GLU A 83 14.93 5.31 6.21
CA GLU A 83 15.13 5.04 4.79
C GLU A 83 14.53 3.70 4.35
N ARG A 84 14.68 2.64 5.14
CA ARG A 84 14.09 1.33 4.84
C ARG A 84 12.56 1.35 4.90
N ASN A 85 11.97 2.08 5.85
CA ASN A 85 10.53 2.27 5.89
C ASN A 85 10.03 3.10 4.69
N ALA A 86 10.75 4.16 4.31
CA ALA A 86 10.42 4.97 3.15
C ALA A 86 10.52 4.17 1.84
N ALA A 87 11.50 3.27 1.74
CA ALA A 87 11.63 2.34 0.61
C ALA A 87 10.47 1.33 0.56
N ALA A 88 10.09 0.75 1.71
CA ALA A 88 8.95 -0.16 1.79
C ALA A 88 7.64 0.53 1.38
N ALA A 89 7.42 1.76 1.84
CA ALA A 89 6.28 2.58 1.44
C ALA A 89 6.27 2.84 -0.08
N ALA A 90 7.41 3.23 -0.66
CA ALA A 90 7.53 3.48 -2.10
C ALA A 90 7.27 2.21 -2.93
N ALA A 91 7.78 1.06 -2.49
CA ALA A 91 7.54 -0.22 -3.15
C ALA A 91 6.04 -0.56 -3.18
N THR A 92 5.33 -0.42 -2.06
CA THR A 92 3.89 -0.69 -2.03
C THR A 92 3.07 0.36 -2.78
N PHE A 93 3.47 1.63 -2.75
CA PHE A 93 2.84 2.70 -3.55
C PHE A 93 2.85 2.37 -5.05
N ALA A 94 3.99 1.89 -5.56
CA ALA A 94 4.12 1.51 -6.97
C ALA A 94 3.20 0.34 -7.35
N LEU A 95 2.93 -0.58 -6.41
CA LEU A 95 2.03 -1.72 -6.65
C LEU A 95 0.54 -1.36 -6.63
N THR A 96 0.16 -0.25 -5.99
CA THR A 96 -1.24 0.16 -5.85
C THR A 96 -1.64 1.32 -6.73
N ARG A 97 -0.68 2.09 -7.25
CA ARG A 97 -0.96 3.18 -8.17
C ARG A 97 -1.60 2.63 -9.46
N PRO A 98 -2.77 3.13 -9.87
CA PRO A 98 -3.34 2.78 -11.16
C PRO A 98 -2.38 3.20 -12.28
N GLU A 99 -2.25 2.38 -13.32
CA GLU A 99 -1.48 2.77 -14.50
C GLU A 99 -2.05 4.09 -15.06
N PRO A 100 -1.19 5.04 -15.46
CA PRO A 100 -1.67 6.21 -16.17
C PRO A 100 -2.40 5.74 -17.43
N ALA A 101 -3.61 6.25 -17.66
CA ALA A 101 -4.34 5.98 -18.89
C ALA A 101 -3.44 6.30 -20.08
N ARG A 102 -3.13 5.29 -20.89
CA ARG A 102 -2.36 5.48 -22.12
C ARG A 102 -3.29 6.20 -23.11
N CYS A 103 -2.82 7.32 -23.65
CA CYS A 103 -3.47 8.04 -24.74
C CYS A 103 -3.51 7.20 -26.01
#